data_AF-A0A7S0JD08-F1
#
_entry.id   AF-A0A7S0JD08-F1
#
_cell.length_a   1.000
_cell.length_b   1.000
_cell.length_c   1.000
_cell.angle_alpha   90.00
_cell.angle_beta   90.00
_cell.angle_gamma   90.00
#
_symmetry.space_group_name_H-M   'P 1'
#
loop_
_entity.id
_entity.type
_entity.pdbx_description
1 polymer ?
#
loop_
_entity_poly.entity_id
_entity_poly.type
_entity_poly.pdbx_seq_one_letter_code
_entity_poly.pdbx_strand_id
1 'polypeptide(L)'
;EYRERPVVHIREAEEPAHQPENYFCGGEEAMAAYLSRADVQAAIHVRPMAHFPGEEISYSRSWPNLLVSPGYPDLIADKRLRVLIYSGDFDGQIPHSGTEEWTRGLGLPAANATADAYYRPWTLANGQVA
;
A
#
# COMPACT_ATOMS: atom_id res chain seq x y z
N GLU A 1 -26.91 36.38 23.22
CA GLU A 1 -27.48 35.14 23.78
C GLU A 1 -26.52 34.00 23.44
N TYR A 2 -25.77 33.52 24.43
CA TYR A 2 -24.73 32.49 24.21
C TYR A 2 -25.43 31.13 24.24
N ARG A 3 -25.51 30.44 23.09
CA ARG A 3 -26.02 29.06 23.04
C ARG A 3 -24.96 28.15 23.63
N GLU A 4 -25.25 27.54 24.78
CA GLU A 4 -24.44 26.48 25.34
C GLU A 4 -24.30 25.34 24.31
N ARG A 5 -23.06 24.84 24.16
CA ARG A 5 -22.78 23.71 23.29
C ARG A 5 -23.37 22.45 23.92
N PRO A 6 -24.07 21.59 23.15
CA PRO A 6 -24.60 20.35 23.70
C PRO A 6 -23.46 19.47 24.19
N VAL A 7 -23.61 18.94 25.41
CA VAL A 7 -22.69 17.95 25.97
C VAL A 7 -22.88 16.66 25.18
N VAL A 8 -21.86 16.28 24.40
CA VAL A 8 -21.80 14.98 23.75
C VAL A 8 -21.36 13.97 24.80
N HIS A 9 -22.29 13.13 25.26
CA HIS A 9 -21.93 11.97 26.05
C HIS A 9 -21.24 10.97 25.12
N ILE A 10 -19.91 10.94 25.16
CA ILE A 10 -19.11 9.89 24.54
C ILE A 10 -19.43 8.63 25.33
N ARG A 11 -20.26 7.74 24.76
CA ARG A 11 -20.34 6.36 25.24
C ARG A 11 -18.94 5.77 25.06
N GLU A 12 -18.45 5.10 26.09
CA GLU A 12 -17.25 4.27 26.01
C GLU A 12 -17.46 3.37 24.79
N ALA A 13 -16.66 3.59 23.75
CA ALA A 13 -16.79 2.84 22.52
C ALA A 13 -16.47 1.38 22.87
N GLU A 14 -17.42 0.47 22.63
CA GLU A 14 -17.08 -0.94 22.49
C GLU A 14 -15.88 -1.01 21.54
N GLU A 15 -14.81 -1.71 21.93
CA GLU A 15 -13.59 -1.80 21.12
C GLU A 15 -13.99 -2.10 19.68
N PRO A 16 -13.67 -1.22 18.72
CA PRO A 16 -14.12 -1.41 17.36
C PRO A 16 -13.49 -2.72 16.87
N ALA A 17 -14.35 -3.69 16.57
CA ALA A 17 -13.96 -4.91 15.87
C ALA A 17 -12.99 -4.51 14.76
N HIS A 18 -11.79 -5.08 14.78
CA HIS A 18 -10.67 -4.75 13.88
C HIS A 18 -11.14 -4.65 12.43
N GLN A 19 -11.51 -3.45 12.00
CA GLN A 19 -11.99 -3.14 10.68
C GLN A 19 -10.83 -2.51 9.90
N PRO A 20 -10.50 -2.99 8.69
CA PRO A 20 -9.41 -2.46 7.89
C PRO A 20 -9.58 -0.96 7.55
N GLU A 21 -10.81 -0.45 7.58
CA GLU A 21 -11.14 0.97 7.47
C GLU A 21 -10.69 1.85 8.66
N ASN A 22 -10.20 1.28 9.77
CA ASN A 22 -9.69 2.02 10.94
C ASN A 22 -8.16 2.19 10.95
N TYR A 23 -7.47 1.98 9.83
CA TYR A 23 -6.07 2.37 9.72
C TYR A 23 -5.96 3.90 9.67
N PHE A 24 -5.71 4.52 10.83
CA PHE A 24 -5.43 5.94 10.92
C PHE A 24 -3.96 6.21 10.55
N CYS A 25 -3.68 7.38 9.98
CA CYS A 25 -2.31 7.82 9.77
C CYS A 25 -1.56 7.82 11.11
N GLY A 26 -0.49 7.03 11.23
CA GLY A 26 0.21 6.79 12.50
C GLY A 26 -0.06 5.41 13.14
N GLY A 27 -0.80 4.51 12.48
CA GLY A 27 -0.96 3.11 12.91
C GLY A 27 0.37 2.35 13.10
N GLU A 28 1.46 2.87 12.54
CA GLU A 28 2.84 2.41 12.71
C GLU A 28 3.32 2.48 14.17
N GLU A 29 2.75 3.36 15.00
CA GLU A 29 3.07 3.44 16.43
C GLU A 29 2.77 2.11 17.15
N ALA A 30 1.68 1.43 16.76
CA ALA A 30 1.31 0.13 17.31
C ALA A 30 2.35 -0.95 16.92
N MET A 31 2.82 -0.92 15.67
CA MET A 31 3.89 -1.80 15.21
C MET A 31 5.19 -1.53 15.99
N ALA A 32 5.60 -0.28 16.11
CA ALA A 32 6.81 0.11 16.82
C ALA A 32 6.76 -0.31 18.30
N ALA A 33 5.63 -0.12 18.97
CA ALA A 33 5.43 -0.55 20.35
C ALA A 33 5.52 -2.08 20.50
N TYR A 34 4.87 -2.83 19.61
CA TYR A 34 4.91 -4.30 19.64
C TYR A 34 6.32 -4.83 19.42
N LEU A 35 7.02 -4.31 18.39
CA LEU A 35 8.37 -4.73 18.04
C LEU A 35 9.44 -4.27 19.05
N SER A 36 9.13 -3.30 19.91
CA SER A 36 10.00 -2.85 21.00
C SER A 36 9.96 -3.76 22.23
N ARG A 37 9.04 -4.74 22.30
CA ARG A 37 8.97 -5.67 23.44
C ARG A 37 10.12 -6.68 23.45
N ALA A 38 10.71 -6.89 24.63
CA ALA A 38 11.86 -7.80 24.79
C ALA A 38 11.53 -9.26 24.45
N ASP A 39 10.32 -9.72 24.78
CA ASP A 39 9.88 -11.09 24.47
C ASP A 39 9.66 -11.29 22.96
N VAL A 40 9.07 -10.31 22.28
CA VAL A 40 8.94 -10.29 20.82
C VAL A 40 10.31 -10.29 20.16
N GLN A 41 11.22 -9.41 20.57
CA GLN A 41 12.58 -9.34 20.03
C GLN A 41 13.36 -10.64 20.21
N ALA A 42 13.23 -11.28 21.39
CA ALA A 42 13.83 -12.58 21.65
C ALA A 42 13.28 -13.67 20.72
N ALA A 43 11.95 -13.67 20.49
CA ALA A 43 11.28 -14.64 19.63
C ALA A 43 11.64 -14.49 18.15
N ILE A 44 11.84 -13.27 17.65
CA ILE A 44 12.29 -13.01 16.26
C ILE A 44 13.82 -12.95 16.11
N HIS A 45 14.55 -13.23 17.19
CA HIS A 45 16.01 -13.33 17.23
C HIS A 45 16.75 -12.07 16.72
N VAL A 46 16.20 -10.89 16.99
CA VAL A 46 16.89 -9.62 16.71
C VAL A 46 17.79 -9.23 17.89
N ARG A 47 18.74 -8.32 17.63
CA ARG A 47 19.54 -7.73 18.71
C ARG A 47 18.63 -6.89 19.63
N PRO A 48 18.70 -7.05 20.96
CA PRO A 48 17.88 -6.27 21.87
C PRO A 48 18.07 -4.77 21.66
N MET A 49 16.97 -4.04 21.58
CA MET A 49 16.95 -2.59 21.41
C MET A 49 15.77 -1.97 22.16
N ALA A 50 15.99 -0.80 22.74
CA ALA A 50 14.97 -0.10 23.55
C ALA A 50 13.79 0.39 22.71
N HIS A 51 14.05 0.77 21.46
CA HIS A 51 13.04 1.22 20.51
C HIS A 51 13.34 0.59 19.16
N PHE A 52 12.33 -0.02 18.54
CA PHE A 52 12.44 -0.53 17.19
C PHE A 52 12.53 0.65 16.21
N PRO A 53 13.51 0.70 15.30
CA PRO A 53 13.65 1.80 14.36
C PRO A 53 12.42 1.87 13.46
N GLY A 54 11.89 3.09 13.29
CA GLY A 54 10.72 3.37 12.44
C GLY A 54 11.05 3.34 10.94
N GLU A 55 10.15 3.90 10.13
CA GLU A 55 10.08 3.70 8.69
C GLU A 55 11.03 4.54 7.83
N GLU A 56 12.01 5.21 8.41
CA GLU A 56 12.89 6.09 7.63
C GLU A 56 13.85 5.27 6.76
N ILE A 57 13.44 5.06 5.51
CA ILE A 57 14.27 4.42 4.49
C ILE A 57 15.17 5.49 3.86
N SER A 58 16.46 5.44 4.18
CA SER A 58 17.47 6.19 3.44
C SER A 58 17.81 5.45 2.14
N TYR A 59 17.51 6.06 1.00
CA TYR A 59 17.85 5.49 -0.31
C TYR A 59 18.41 6.54 -1.26
N SER A 60 19.26 6.06 -2.18
CA SER A 60 19.69 6.81 -3.36
C SER A 60 19.10 6.17 -4.62
N ARG A 61 19.05 6.92 -5.71
CA ARG A 61 18.52 6.43 -7.00
C ARG A 61 19.68 6.09 -7.92
N SER A 62 19.75 4.83 -8.35
CA SER A 62 20.72 4.39 -9.37
C SER A 62 20.27 4.70 -10.80
N TRP A 63 18.95 4.87 -11.02
CA TRP A 63 18.33 5.10 -12.33
C TRP A 63 17.18 6.12 -12.20
N PRO A 64 16.89 6.89 -13.26
CA PRO A 64 15.82 7.89 -13.25
C PRO A 64 14.41 7.27 -13.26
N ASN A 65 14.24 6.12 -13.93
CA ASN A 65 13.02 5.33 -13.97
C ASN A 65 13.33 3.89 -14.42
N LEU A 66 12.32 3.01 -14.38
CA LEU A 66 12.44 1.60 -14.77
C LEU A 66 11.68 1.27 -16.09
N LEU A 67 11.33 2.29 -16.89
CA LEU A 67 10.64 2.13 -18.18
C LEU A 67 11.59 1.79 -19.33
N VAL A 68 12.89 2.01 -19.13
CA VAL A 68 13.95 1.74 -20.11
C VAL A 68 14.98 0.78 -19.52
N SER A 69 15.80 0.17 -20.38
CA SER A 69 16.88 -0.71 -19.94
C SER A 69 17.97 0.09 -19.18
N PRO A 70 18.46 -0.39 -18.02
CA PRO A 70 17.99 -1.58 -17.31
C PRO A 70 16.69 -1.32 -16.53
N GLY A 71 15.65 -2.13 -16.74
CA GLY A 71 14.32 -1.92 -16.17
C GLY A 71 13.34 -3.06 -16.47
N TYR A 72 12.05 -2.73 -16.43
CA TYR A 72 10.97 -3.69 -16.67
C TYR A 72 11.01 -4.33 -18.06
N PRO A 73 11.40 -3.65 -19.16
CA PRO A 73 11.54 -4.31 -20.46
C PRO A 73 12.46 -5.53 -20.41
N ASP A 74 13.60 -5.48 -19.72
CA ASP A 74 14.53 -6.62 -19.65
C ASP A 74 13.96 -7.76 -18.80
N LEU A 75 13.23 -7.44 -17.72
CA LEU A 75 12.57 -8.45 -16.88
C LEU A 75 11.49 -9.21 -17.66
N ILE A 76 10.72 -8.51 -18.47
CA ILE A 76 9.57 -9.05 -19.19
C ILE A 76 10.00 -9.75 -20.48
N ALA A 77 10.78 -9.08 -21.33
CA ALA A 77 11.14 -9.60 -22.65
C ALA A 77 12.29 -10.62 -22.58
N ASP A 78 13.40 -10.24 -21.93
CA ASP A 78 14.62 -11.06 -21.95
C ASP A 78 14.56 -12.18 -20.92
N LYS A 79 14.12 -11.87 -19.69
CA LYS A 79 14.03 -12.85 -18.60
C LYS A 79 12.70 -13.60 -18.54
N ARG A 80 11.69 -13.19 -19.34
CA ARG A 80 10.37 -13.83 -19.42
C ARG A 80 9.67 -13.96 -18.06
N LEU A 81 9.86 -12.99 -17.17
CA LEU A 81 9.18 -12.95 -15.89
C LEU A 81 7.73 -12.52 -16.05
N ARG A 82 6.84 -13.14 -15.28
CA ARG A 82 5.45 -12.69 -15.14
C ARG A 82 5.40 -11.59 -14.09
N VAL A 83 4.86 -10.43 -14.47
CA VAL A 83 4.84 -9.23 -13.65
C VAL A 83 3.40 -8.80 -13.41
N LEU A 84 3.06 -8.46 -12.17
CA LEU A 84 1.80 -7.83 -11.79
C LEU A 84 2.11 -6.44 -11.21
N ILE A 85 1.50 -5.41 -11.79
CA ILE A 85 1.52 -4.04 -11.27
C ILE A 85 0.12 -3.76 -10.74
N TYR A 86 0.02 -3.40 -9.47
CA TYR A 86 -1.24 -3.08 -8.80
C TYR A 86 -1.09 -1.78 -8.00
N SER A 87 -2.19 -1.07 -7.78
CA SER A 87 -2.24 0.16 -6.98
C SER A 87 -3.58 0.22 -6.25
N GLY A 88 -3.56 0.70 -5.01
CA GLY A 88 -4.79 1.05 -4.28
C GLY A 88 -5.34 2.37 -4.81
N ASP A 89 -6.64 2.41 -5.12
CA ASP A 89 -7.28 3.55 -5.77
C ASP A 89 -7.35 4.82 -4.90
N PHE A 90 -7.32 4.67 -3.57
CA PHE A 90 -7.34 5.75 -2.59
C PHE A 90 -5.95 6.24 -2.10
N ASP A 91 -4.83 5.69 -2.58
CA ASP A 91 -3.51 6.20 -2.20
C ASP A 91 -3.25 7.58 -2.83
N GLY A 92 -3.20 8.62 -2.00
CA GLY A 92 -2.92 9.98 -2.44
C GLY A 92 -1.43 10.26 -2.69
N GLN A 93 -0.52 9.47 -2.13
CA GLN A 93 0.93 9.65 -2.30
C GLN A 93 1.42 9.05 -3.61
N ILE A 94 0.93 7.85 -3.96
CA ILE A 94 1.20 7.17 -5.24
C ILE A 94 -0.13 6.77 -5.89
N PRO A 95 -0.81 7.71 -6.57
CA PRO A 95 -2.16 7.47 -7.08
C PRO A 95 -2.17 6.43 -8.20
N HIS A 96 -3.24 5.62 -8.24
CA HIS A 96 -3.44 4.58 -9.25
C HIS A 96 -3.34 5.11 -10.68
N SER A 97 -3.79 6.34 -10.94
CA SER A 97 -3.68 6.99 -12.25
C SER A 97 -2.22 7.16 -12.72
N GLY A 98 -1.29 7.41 -11.79
CA GLY A 98 0.14 7.45 -12.08
C GLY A 98 0.70 6.08 -12.41
N THR A 99 0.29 5.04 -11.68
CA THR A 99 0.66 3.65 -11.95
C THR A 99 0.13 3.17 -13.30
N GLU A 100 -1.10 3.54 -13.66
CA GLU A 100 -1.68 3.24 -14.97
C GLU A 100 -0.87 3.88 -16.11
N GLU A 101 -0.56 5.18 -15.98
CA GLU A 101 0.19 5.90 -17.00
C GLU A 101 1.61 5.35 -17.16
N TRP A 102 2.26 5.07 -16.03
CA TRP A 102 3.57 4.41 -16.02
C TRP A 102 3.51 3.05 -16.72
N THR A 103 2.49 2.25 -16.46
CA THR A 103 2.30 0.92 -17.08
C THR A 103 2.07 1.04 -18.59
N ARG A 104 1.27 2.01 -19.04
CA ARG A 104 1.11 2.33 -20.47
C ARG A 104 2.44 2.72 -21.12
N GLY A 105 3.31 3.41 -20.39
CA GLY A 105 4.66 3.78 -20.81
C GLY A 105 5.57 2.61 -21.17
N LEU A 106 5.26 1.38 -20.73
CA LEU A 106 6.00 0.18 -21.16
C LEU A 106 5.74 -0.20 -22.63
N GLY A 107 4.69 0.35 -23.26
CA GLY A 107 4.38 0.11 -24.67
C GLY A 107 3.98 -1.33 -24.99
N LEU A 108 3.60 -2.12 -23.98
CA LEU A 108 3.17 -3.51 -24.17
C LEU A 108 1.76 -3.56 -24.76
N PRO A 109 1.49 -4.46 -25.71
CA PRO A 109 0.15 -4.62 -26.26
C PRO A 109 -0.79 -5.16 -25.19
N ALA A 110 -1.96 -4.54 -25.03
CA ALA A 110 -3.00 -5.04 -24.15
C ALA A 110 -3.56 -6.35 -24.71
N ALA A 111 -3.46 -7.42 -23.93
CA ALA A 111 -4.00 -8.71 -24.32
C ALA A 111 -5.54 -8.67 -24.36
N ASN A 112 -6.13 -9.06 -25.49
CA ASN A 112 -7.59 -9.11 -25.67
C ASN A 112 -8.33 -7.77 -25.47
N ALA A 113 -7.63 -6.64 -25.68
CA ALA A 113 -8.28 -5.34 -25.73
C ALA A 113 -9.19 -5.25 -26.97
N THR A 114 -10.48 -5.03 -26.73
CA THR A 114 -11.41 -4.57 -27.77
C THR A 114 -11.52 -3.05 -27.69
N ALA A 115 -12.04 -2.42 -28.74
CA ALA A 115 -12.29 -0.97 -28.75
C ALA A 115 -13.11 -0.50 -27.52
N ASP A 116 -13.94 -1.39 -26.97
CA ASP A 116 -14.87 -1.09 -25.87
C ASP A 116 -14.39 -1.52 -24.47
N ALA A 117 -13.27 -2.24 -24.33
CA ALA A 117 -12.86 -2.82 -23.04
C ALA A 117 -11.34 -2.95 -22.84
N TYR A 118 -10.68 -1.83 -22.57
CA TYR A 118 -9.26 -1.78 -22.19
C TYR A 118 -9.01 -2.22 -20.74
N TYR A 119 -9.90 -1.85 -19.81
CA TYR A 119 -9.90 -2.29 -18.42
C TYR A 119 -11.14 -3.12 -18.10
N ARG A 120 -11.03 -4.04 -17.14
CA ARG A 120 -12.13 -4.89 -16.67
C ARG A 120 -12.08 -5.00 -15.15
N PRO A 121 -13.24 -5.01 -14.47
CA PRO A 121 -13.27 -5.21 -13.03
C PRO A 121 -12.77 -6.60 -12.68
N TRP A 122 -12.13 -6.72 -11.51
CA TRP A 122 -11.91 -8.01 -10.89
C TRP A 122 -13.05 -8.29 -9.91
N THR A 123 -13.59 -9.50 -9.95
CA THR A 123 -14.66 -9.92 -9.05
C THR A 123 -14.11 -10.92 -8.06
N LEU A 124 -14.29 -10.62 -6.78
CA LEU A 124 -13.95 -11.51 -5.69
C LEU A 124 -14.96 -12.66 -5.60
N ALA A 125 -14.59 -13.75 -4.92
CA ALA A 125 -15.45 -14.93 -4.80
C ALA A 125 -16.82 -14.65 -4.15
N ASN A 126 -16.91 -13.57 -3.36
CA ASN A 126 -18.14 -13.11 -2.71
C ASN A 126 -18.97 -12.13 -3.58
N GLY A 127 -18.58 -11.89 -4.83
CA GLY A 127 -19.28 -11.02 -5.76
C GLY A 127 -18.93 -9.53 -5.66
N GLN A 128 -18.02 -9.13 -4.75
CA GLN A 128 -17.54 -7.75 -4.69
C GLN A 128 -16.60 -7.44 -5.85
N VAL A 129 -16.61 -6.18 -6.29
CA VAL A 129 -15.63 -5.64 -7.23
C VAL A 129 -14.42 -5.20 -6.41
N ALA A 130 -13.23 -5.69 -6.80
CA ALA A 130 -11.95 -5.25 -6.27
C ALA A 130 -11.37 -4.12 -7.12
#